data_AF-A0A1Y0EN13-F1
#
_entry.id   AF-A0A1Y0EN13-F1
#
_cell.length_a   1.000
_cell.length_b   1.000
_cell.length_c   1.000
_cell.angle_alpha   90.00
_cell.angle_beta   90.00
_cell.angle_gamma   90.00
#
_symmetry.space_group_name_H-M   'P 1'
#
loop_
_entity.id
_entity.type
_entity.pdbx_description
1 polymer ?
#
loop_
_entity_poly.entity_id
_entity_poly.type
_entity_poly.pdbx_seq_one_letter_code
_entity_poly.pdbx_strand_id
1 'polypeptide(L)'
;MRTSAVPVSRAPAQAPVHDSALTLRFMLAAHRRELQGMGELAQTCELVITVGRLVHALQKERGQAMLHLTLVAVRPADVRSTWAAQVDVAEAAEQALRQQLDDGLAAEAWPLTKPRCLHAVAHALHGLDGLPALRAQLRQARLTADQALDGYGRCIGSLLGVSIEALEGAADPVITHLLVALLNFMQAKELCGQERAHGVRGFAAGAFDDAHRRLMAGLVQAQERSIELFCQHAPAALLARWQALRADELALQRLRALSQGTQPQAPAFAPIWFDVCTARIDAMHELERELALHLAACCRERVTETTQALASLNQASRQYHELSIDRKTAVAYTLVGRPLDAAVNGDAMGDAMARSVLDVLLEQGVRLHEADQALAQARRAQVERRRIEQAKWRLVSQHGLSEAAAHEQLLRMAMNAGMTLLDVAERVLRDPGEA
;
A
#
# COMPACT_ATOMS: atom_id res chain seq x y z
N MET A 1 -37.28 72.67 14.13
CA MET A 1 -37.58 71.35 13.56
C MET A 1 -36.55 71.04 12.47
N ARG A 2 -35.90 69.86 12.59
CA ARG A 2 -35.06 69.15 11.61
C ARG A 2 -33.69 69.74 11.27
N THR A 3 -32.72 69.33 12.10
CA THR A 3 -31.29 69.26 11.83
C THR A 3 -30.95 68.10 10.89
N SER A 4 -29.98 68.36 10.01
CA SER A 4 -29.40 67.45 9.02
C SER A 4 -28.63 66.30 9.68
N ALA A 5 -28.88 65.06 9.27
CA ALA A 5 -28.17 63.87 9.72
C ALA A 5 -27.28 63.33 8.60
N VAL A 6 -25.96 63.38 8.85
CA VAL A 6 -24.89 62.78 8.05
C VAL A 6 -25.01 61.25 8.12
N PRO A 7 -24.83 60.49 7.01
CA PRO A 7 -24.74 59.04 7.10
C PRO A 7 -23.34 58.65 7.59
N VAL A 8 -23.30 58.00 8.75
CA VAL A 8 -22.10 57.38 9.32
C VAL A 8 -21.67 56.23 8.41
N SER A 9 -20.45 56.34 7.87
CA SER A 9 -19.74 55.27 7.19
C SER A 9 -19.56 54.08 8.15
N ARG A 10 -20.27 52.98 7.90
CA ARG A 10 -20.00 51.69 8.57
C ARG A 10 -18.75 51.08 7.92
N ALA A 11 -17.66 51.03 8.69
CA ALA A 11 -16.50 50.22 8.34
C ALA A 11 -16.92 48.76 8.10
N PRO A 12 -16.37 48.08 7.08
CA PRO A 12 -16.66 46.66 6.88
C PRO A 12 -16.09 45.86 8.05
N ALA A 13 -16.94 45.07 8.70
CA ALA A 13 -16.53 44.11 9.71
C ALA A 13 -15.49 43.15 9.11
N GLN A 14 -14.28 43.15 9.68
CA GLN A 14 -13.24 42.19 9.34
C GLN A 14 -13.75 40.80 9.72
N ALA A 15 -14.05 39.97 8.71
CA ALA A 15 -14.30 38.54 8.92
C ALA A 15 -13.04 37.89 9.53
N PRO A 16 -13.18 36.94 10.47
CA PRO A 16 -12.04 36.44 11.23
C PRO A 16 -11.09 35.65 10.32
N VAL A 17 -9.89 36.19 10.13
CA VAL A 17 -8.76 35.64 9.35
C VAL A 17 -8.16 34.36 10.00
N HIS A 18 -8.71 33.91 11.13
CA HIS A 18 -8.14 32.83 11.93
C HIS A 18 -8.45 31.40 11.45
N ASP A 19 -9.46 31.20 10.59
CA ASP A 19 -9.97 29.86 10.28
C ASP A 19 -9.08 29.05 9.31
N SER A 20 -8.50 29.70 8.29
CA SER A 20 -7.68 29.03 7.27
C SER A 20 -6.35 28.48 7.80
N ALA A 21 -5.78 29.10 8.83
CA ALA A 21 -4.54 28.65 9.45
C ALA A 21 -4.74 27.38 10.29
N LEU A 22 -5.89 27.25 10.96
CA LEU A 22 -6.25 26.05 11.71
C LEU A 22 -6.55 24.88 10.77
N THR A 23 -7.32 25.11 9.70
CA THR A 23 -7.58 24.11 8.66
C THR A 23 -6.29 23.54 8.07
N LEU A 24 -5.33 24.40 7.70
CA LEU A 24 -4.04 23.96 7.16
C LEU A 24 -3.23 23.15 8.18
N ARG A 25 -3.25 23.53 9.46
CA ARG A 25 -2.57 22.78 10.53
C ARG A 25 -3.16 21.38 10.71
N PHE A 26 -4.48 21.24 10.65
CA PHE A 26 -5.14 19.94 10.72
C PHE A 26 -4.87 19.08 9.48
N MET A 27 -4.86 19.66 8.27
CA MET A 27 -4.48 18.94 7.06
C MET A 27 -3.03 18.44 7.13
N LEU A 28 -2.09 19.30 7.53
CA LEU A 28 -0.69 18.91 7.71
C LEU A 28 -0.52 17.83 8.80
N ALA A 29 -1.31 17.91 9.88
CA ALA A 29 -1.32 16.88 10.91
C ALA A 29 -1.85 15.53 10.38
N ALA A 30 -2.92 15.54 9.56
CA ALA A 30 -3.45 14.36 8.91
C ALA A 30 -2.40 13.70 8.00
N HIS A 31 -1.77 14.46 7.10
CA HIS A 31 -0.72 13.93 6.21
C HIS A 31 0.50 13.40 6.96
N ARG A 32 0.94 14.06 8.03
CA ARG A 32 2.02 13.52 8.89
C ARG A 32 1.63 12.18 9.51
N ARG A 33 0.36 12.03 9.91
CA ARG A 33 -0.15 10.79 10.47
C ARG A 33 -0.25 9.69 9.43
N GLU A 34 -0.65 10.00 8.20
CA GLU A 34 -0.65 9.06 7.07
C GLU A 34 0.77 8.57 6.75
N LEU A 35 1.74 9.48 6.64
CA LEU A 35 3.15 9.16 6.43
C LEU A 35 3.69 8.24 7.53
N GLN A 36 3.39 8.56 8.79
CA GLN A 36 3.76 7.73 9.93
C GLN A 36 3.11 6.35 9.81
N GLY A 37 1.81 6.27 9.50
CA GLY A 37 1.08 5.02 9.33
C GLY A 37 1.64 4.13 8.22
N MET A 38 2.04 4.70 7.08
CA MET A 38 2.71 3.96 6.01
C MET A 38 4.10 3.47 6.42
N GLY A 39 4.86 4.27 7.18
CA GLY A 39 6.15 3.87 7.74
C GLY A 39 6.02 2.70 8.73
N GLU A 40 5.05 2.77 9.64
CA GLU A 40 4.70 1.69 10.57
C GLU A 40 4.26 0.42 9.81
N LEU A 41 3.42 0.58 8.76
CA LEU A 41 2.97 -0.53 7.92
C LEU A 41 4.12 -1.22 7.17
N ALA A 42 5.10 -0.45 6.68
CA ALA A 42 6.27 -1.02 6.02
C ALA A 42 7.10 -1.91 6.97
N GLN A 43 7.19 -1.54 8.25
CA GLN A 43 7.91 -2.31 9.27
C GLN A 43 7.12 -3.56 9.71
N THR A 44 5.80 -3.44 9.87
CA THR A 44 4.95 -4.58 10.26
C THR A 44 4.87 -5.67 9.19
N CYS A 45 5.15 -5.36 7.92
CA CYS A 45 5.28 -6.37 6.87
C CYS A 45 6.36 -7.42 7.18
N GLU A 46 7.43 -7.05 7.89
CA GLU A 46 8.46 -8.01 8.31
C GLU A 46 7.91 -9.02 9.33
N LEU A 47 7.11 -8.55 10.28
CA LEU A 47 6.37 -9.42 11.20
C LEU A 47 5.43 -10.35 10.44
N VAL A 48 4.67 -9.83 9.46
CA VAL A 48 3.76 -10.63 8.63
C VAL A 48 4.52 -11.73 7.87
N ILE A 49 5.72 -11.46 7.37
CA ILE A 49 6.57 -12.45 6.71
C ILE A 49 6.99 -13.55 7.70
N THR A 50 7.42 -13.20 8.90
CA THR A 50 7.81 -14.19 9.92
C THR A 50 6.62 -15.01 10.40
N VAL A 51 5.47 -14.38 10.64
CA VAL A 51 4.21 -15.06 10.95
C VAL A 51 3.80 -15.99 9.81
N GLY A 52 3.91 -15.54 8.56
CA GLY A 52 3.61 -16.32 7.37
C GLY A 52 4.47 -17.58 7.26
N ARG A 53 5.76 -17.50 7.63
CA ARG A 53 6.68 -18.65 7.70
C ARG A 53 6.24 -19.66 8.76
N LEU A 54 5.87 -19.21 9.95
CA LEU A 54 5.37 -20.08 11.01
C LEU A 54 4.04 -20.73 10.62
N VAL A 55 3.09 -19.95 10.08
CA VAL A 55 1.82 -20.46 9.54
C VAL A 55 2.08 -21.54 8.50
N HIS A 56 3.00 -21.32 7.57
CA HIS A 56 3.35 -22.30 6.55
C HIS A 56 3.93 -23.59 7.15
N ALA A 57 4.85 -23.48 8.12
CA ALA A 57 5.42 -24.63 8.82
C ALA A 57 4.34 -25.43 9.60
N LEU A 58 3.43 -24.74 10.29
CA LEU A 58 2.32 -25.37 11.02
C LEU A 58 1.28 -25.99 10.06
N GLN A 59 1.04 -25.38 8.90
CA GLN A 59 0.18 -25.98 7.87
C GLN A 59 0.76 -27.31 7.40
N LYS A 60 2.07 -27.37 7.12
CA LYS A 60 2.78 -28.61 6.76
C LYS A 60 2.73 -29.63 7.89
N GLU A 61 2.99 -29.20 9.13
CA GLU A 61 2.90 -30.05 10.32
C GLU A 61 1.50 -30.65 10.47
N ARG A 62 0.43 -29.85 10.35
CA ARG A 62 -0.97 -30.32 10.36
C ARG A 62 -1.22 -31.40 9.32
N GLY A 63 -0.74 -31.22 8.09
CA GLY A 63 -0.93 -32.21 7.04
C GLY A 63 -0.13 -33.50 7.26
N GLN A 64 1.11 -33.39 7.74
CA GLN A 64 1.93 -34.55 8.13
C GLN A 64 1.33 -35.28 9.35
N ALA A 65 0.73 -34.55 10.30
CA ALA A 65 0.01 -35.15 11.42
C ALA A 65 -1.19 -35.98 10.95
N MET A 66 -1.91 -35.53 9.90
CA MET A 66 -2.99 -36.32 9.30
C MET A 66 -2.47 -37.59 8.62
N LEU A 67 -1.35 -37.51 7.89
CA LEU A 67 -0.71 -38.70 7.32
C LEU A 67 -0.24 -39.65 8.42
N HIS A 68 0.34 -39.13 9.50
CA HIS A 68 0.75 -39.91 10.67
C HIS A 68 -0.45 -40.64 11.28
N LEU A 69 -1.53 -39.93 11.62
CA LEU A 69 -2.73 -40.55 12.21
C LEU A 69 -3.35 -41.65 11.33
N THR A 70 -3.30 -41.47 10.01
CA THR A 70 -3.97 -42.37 9.07
C THR A 70 -3.11 -43.55 8.62
N LEU A 71 -1.79 -43.38 8.54
CA LEU A 71 -0.86 -44.37 8.00
C LEU A 71 0.04 -45.01 9.06
N VAL A 72 0.02 -44.58 10.32
CA VAL A 72 0.89 -45.14 11.38
C VAL A 72 0.72 -46.65 11.56
N ALA A 73 -0.46 -47.20 11.30
CA ALA A 73 -0.70 -48.64 11.37
C ALA A 73 -0.02 -49.44 10.22
N VAL A 74 0.25 -48.78 9.09
CA VAL A 74 0.76 -49.42 7.86
C VAL A 74 2.24 -49.10 7.62
N ARG A 75 2.68 -47.87 7.91
CA ARG A 75 4.06 -47.37 7.70
C ARG A 75 4.57 -46.58 8.91
N PRO A 76 4.72 -47.22 10.09
CA PRO A 76 4.96 -46.52 11.35
C PRO A 76 6.29 -45.75 11.44
N ALA A 77 7.36 -46.23 10.81
CA ALA A 77 8.68 -45.60 10.93
C ALA A 77 8.76 -44.33 10.07
N ASP A 78 8.36 -44.42 8.80
CA ASP A 78 8.43 -43.32 7.83
C ASP A 78 7.57 -42.13 8.27
N VAL A 79 6.30 -42.35 8.61
CA VAL A 79 5.40 -41.23 8.94
C VAL A 79 5.68 -40.58 10.29
N ARG A 80 6.34 -41.30 11.21
CA ARG A 80 6.80 -40.73 12.49
C ARG A 80 8.01 -39.85 12.29
N SER A 81 9.00 -40.29 11.51
CA SER A 81 10.21 -39.51 11.26
C SER A 81 9.92 -38.27 10.42
N THR A 82 9.07 -38.37 9.39
CA THR A 82 8.68 -37.19 8.58
C THR A 82 7.91 -36.17 9.41
N TRP A 83 6.97 -36.61 10.25
CA TRP A 83 6.23 -35.71 11.12
C TRP A 83 7.13 -35.09 12.19
N ALA A 84 8.02 -35.85 12.82
CA ALA A 84 8.98 -35.33 13.80
C ALA A 84 9.91 -34.26 13.18
N ALA A 85 10.47 -34.51 12.00
CA ALA A 85 11.29 -33.51 11.30
C ALA A 85 10.50 -32.23 10.99
N GLN A 86 9.21 -32.35 10.65
CA GLN A 86 8.36 -31.18 10.42
C GLN A 86 8.01 -30.42 11.71
N VAL A 87 7.90 -31.12 12.85
CA VAL A 87 7.77 -30.48 14.17
C VAL A 87 9.00 -29.62 14.46
N ASP A 88 10.22 -30.13 14.21
CA ASP A 88 11.45 -29.37 14.43
C ASP A 88 11.49 -28.07 13.59
N VAL A 89 11.03 -28.14 12.33
CA VAL A 89 10.89 -26.96 11.45
C VAL A 89 9.90 -25.94 12.01
N ALA A 90 8.76 -26.40 12.53
CA ALA A 90 7.75 -25.52 13.12
C ALA A 90 8.24 -24.88 14.43
N GLU A 91 8.95 -25.64 15.28
CA GLU A 91 9.53 -25.13 16.53
C GLU A 91 10.62 -24.08 16.25
N ALA A 92 11.47 -24.30 15.24
CA ALA A 92 12.45 -23.29 14.82
C ALA A 92 11.79 -22.01 14.30
N ALA A 93 10.71 -22.13 13.53
CA ALA A 93 9.95 -20.97 13.06
C ALA A 93 9.23 -20.24 14.21
N GLU A 94 8.73 -20.99 15.20
CA GLU A 94 8.10 -20.43 16.40
C GLU A 94 9.12 -19.66 17.24
N GLN A 95 10.31 -20.24 17.45
CA GLN A 95 11.40 -19.58 18.17
C GLN A 95 11.83 -18.29 17.47
N ALA A 96 11.93 -18.29 16.14
CA ALA A 96 12.26 -17.08 15.38
C ALA A 96 11.21 -15.98 15.56
N LEU A 97 9.91 -16.33 15.57
CA LEU A 97 8.84 -15.36 15.83
C LEU A 97 8.93 -14.82 17.26
N ARG A 98 9.10 -15.69 18.27
CA ARG A 98 9.22 -15.29 19.68
C ARG A 98 10.41 -14.35 19.89
N GLN A 99 11.57 -14.68 19.32
CA GLN A 99 12.75 -13.84 19.38
C GLN A 99 12.50 -12.47 18.74
N GLN A 100 11.90 -12.43 17.55
CA GLN A 100 11.56 -11.16 16.90
C GLN A 100 10.63 -10.33 17.80
N LEU A 101 9.61 -10.96 18.43
CA LEU A 101 8.66 -10.35 19.35
C LEU A 101 9.32 -9.77 20.62
N ASP A 102 10.23 -10.53 21.24
CA ASP A 102 10.94 -10.11 22.43
C ASP A 102 11.90 -8.95 22.14
N ASP A 103 12.65 -9.02 21.03
CA ASP A 103 13.65 -8.02 20.65
C ASP A 103 13.02 -6.65 20.43
N GLY A 104 11.90 -6.58 19.71
CA GLY A 104 11.26 -5.29 19.50
C GLY A 104 10.59 -4.72 20.76
N LEU A 105 10.11 -5.58 21.68
CA LEU A 105 9.49 -5.12 22.93
C LEU A 105 10.56 -4.50 23.82
N ALA A 106 11.72 -5.14 23.90
CA ALA A 106 12.88 -4.63 24.63
C ALA A 106 13.42 -3.31 24.05
N ALA A 107 13.35 -3.12 22.73
CA ALA A 107 13.87 -1.93 22.06
C ALA A 107 12.95 -0.69 22.18
N GLU A 108 11.73 -0.80 22.71
CA GLU A 108 10.65 0.20 22.59
C GLU A 108 10.40 0.69 21.14
N ALA A 109 10.94 -0.02 20.17
CA ALA A 109 10.94 0.30 18.75
C ALA A 109 9.85 -0.46 18.00
N TRP A 110 8.92 -1.08 18.73
CA TRP A 110 7.90 -1.95 18.18
C TRP A 110 6.86 -1.15 17.38
N PRO A 111 6.68 -1.41 16.06
CA PRO A 111 5.71 -0.68 15.25
C PRO A 111 4.25 -1.00 15.60
N LEU A 112 3.99 -2.10 16.34
CA LEU A 112 2.65 -2.39 16.88
C LEU A 112 2.37 -1.54 18.12
N THR A 113 2.07 -0.28 17.89
CA THR A 113 1.59 0.65 18.91
C THR A 113 0.12 0.41 19.28
N LYS A 114 -0.57 -0.46 18.54
CA LYS A 114 -2.01 -0.70 18.63
C LYS A 114 -2.35 -1.77 19.65
N PRO A 115 -3.20 -1.49 20.65
CA PRO A 115 -3.62 -2.48 21.64
C PRO A 115 -4.22 -3.74 21.03
N ARG A 116 -5.00 -3.63 19.94
CA ARG A 116 -5.60 -4.80 19.27
C ARG A 116 -4.56 -5.78 18.75
N CYS A 117 -3.50 -5.27 18.14
CA CYS A 117 -2.44 -6.13 17.63
C CYS A 117 -1.64 -6.80 18.76
N LEU A 118 -1.38 -6.09 19.87
CA LEU A 118 -0.74 -6.68 21.04
C LEU A 118 -1.59 -7.81 21.66
N HIS A 119 -2.92 -7.62 21.75
CA HIS A 119 -3.82 -8.67 22.19
C HIS A 119 -3.85 -9.87 21.21
N ALA A 120 -3.83 -9.61 19.90
CA ALA A 120 -3.76 -10.67 18.90
C ALA A 120 -2.46 -11.49 19.03
N VAL A 121 -1.33 -10.82 19.26
CA VAL A 121 -0.04 -11.47 19.51
C VAL A 121 -0.11 -12.32 20.78
N ALA A 122 -0.62 -11.78 21.89
CA ALA A 122 -0.77 -12.52 23.15
C ALA A 122 -1.67 -13.76 22.97
N HIS A 123 -2.77 -13.63 22.25
CA HIS A 123 -3.66 -14.74 21.94
C HIS A 123 -2.97 -15.81 21.07
N ALA A 124 -2.19 -15.40 20.08
CA ALA A 124 -1.43 -16.32 19.23
C ALA A 124 -0.33 -17.06 20.01
N LEU A 125 0.43 -16.36 20.87
CA LEU A 125 1.43 -16.95 21.75
C LEU A 125 0.81 -17.98 22.70
N HIS A 126 -0.35 -17.66 23.29
CA HIS A 126 -1.09 -18.62 24.11
C HIS A 126 -1.49 -19.88 23.33
N GLY A 127 -1.91 -19.72 22.06
CA GLY A 127 -2.18 -20.85 21.18
C GLY A 127 -0.94 -21.70 20.87
N LEU A 128 0.21 -21.07 20.69
CA LEU A 128 1.50 -21.73 20.46
C LEU A 128 1.97 -22.53 21.68
N ASP A 129 1.79 -22.00 22.90
CA ASP A 129 2.11 -22.71 24.15
C ASP A 129 1.33 -24.04 24.30
N GLY A 130 0.19 -24.17 23.62
CA GLY A 130 -0.61 -25.40 23.57
C GLY A 130 -0.11 -26.48 22.61
N LEU A 131 0.76 -26.15 21.65
CA LEU A 131 1.23 -27.10 20.62
C LEU A 131 2.01 -28.30 21.19
N PRO A 132 2.90 -28.16 22.19
CA PRO A 132 3.60 -29.32 22.77
C PRO A 132 2.65 -30.37 23.35
N ALA A 133 1.57 -29.92 24.01
CA ALA A 133 0.55 -30.82 24.55
C ALA A 133 -0.24 -31.53 23.44
N LEU A 134 -0.62 -30.79 22.39
CA LEU A 134 -1.28 -31.35 21.20
C LEU A 134 -0.40 -32.43 20.54
N ARG A 135 0.89 -32.13 20.30
CA ARG A 135 1.88 -33.06 19.73
C ARG A 135 2.05 -34.31 20.60
N ALA A 136 2.12 -34.16 21.92
CA ALA A 136 2.22 -35.29 22.85
C ALA A 136 0.98 -36.22 22.78
N GLN A 137 -0.21 -35.63 22.76
CA GLN A 137 -1.47 -36.40 22.65
C GLN A 137 -1.59 -37.11 21.29
N LEU A 138 -1.13 -36.49 20.20
CA LEU A 138 -1.04 -37.12 18.87
C LEU A 138 -0.08 -38.31 18.85
N ARG A 139 1.12 -38.19 19.43
CA ARG A 139 2.08 -39.31 19.54
C ARG A 139 1.50 -40.49 20.30
N GLN A 140 0.68 -40.22 21.31
CA GLN A 140 0.01 -41.23 22.13
C GLN A 140 -1.30 -41.75 21.52
N ALA A 141 -1.66 -41.33 20.29
CA ALA A 141 -2.91 -41.68 19.62
C ALA A 141 -4.17 -41.40 20.45
N ARG A 142 -4.14 -40.34 21.27
CA ARG A 142 -5.26 -39.94 22.16
C ARG A 142 -6.22 -38.93 21.53
N LEU A 143 -5.90 -38.46 20.32
CA LEU A 143 -6.72 -37.50 19.59
C LEU A 143 -7.30 -38.12 18.33
N THR A 144 -8.55 -37.77 18.07
CA THR A 144 -9.19 -37.99 16.76
C THR A 144 -8.60 -37.03 15.72
N ALA A 145 -8.76 -37.37 14.44
CA ALA A 145 -8.36 -36.49 13.34
C ALA A 145 -9.03 -35.10 13.44
N ASP A 146 -10.33 -35.06 13.77
CA ASP A 146 -11.09 -33.81 13.92
C ASP A 146 -10.53 -32.92 15.03
N GLN A 147 -10.24 -33.49 16.21
CA GLN A 147 -9.65 -32.73 17.32
C GLN A 147 -8.27 -32.16 16.97
N ALA A 148 -7.47 -32.90 16.20
CA ALA A 148 -6.16 -32.42 15.80
C ALA A 148 -6.25 -31.33 14.72
N LEU A 149 -7.14 -31.49 13.73
CA LEU A 149 -7.44 -30.47 12.73
C LEU A 149 -7.90 -29.18 13.39
N ASP A 150 -8.81 -29.26 14.35
CA ASP A 150 -9.31 -28.13 15.13
C ASP A 150 -8.20 -27.46 15.96
N GLY A 151 -7.33 -28.26 16.59
CA GLY A 151 -6.20 -27.78 17.37
C GLY A 151 -5.23 -26.94 16.55
N TYR A 152 -4.74 -27.48 15.42
CA TYR A 152 -3.89 -26.72 14.51
C TYR A 152 -4.64 -25.55 13.86
N GLY A 153 -5.91 -25.74 13.48
CA GLY A 153 -6.74 -24.71 12.85
C GLY A 153 -6.91 -23.46 13.73
N ARG A 154 -7.18 -23.64 15.03
CA ARG A 154 -7.26 -22.51 15.98
C ARG A 154 -5.93 -21.78 16.11
N CYS A 155 -4.81 -22.50 16.22
CA CYS A 155 -3.48 -21.91 16.32
C CYS A 155 -3.15 -21.10 15.04
N ILE A 156 -3.31 -21.70 13.86
CA ILE A 156 -3.07 -21.02 12.58
C ILE A 156 -4.00 -19.81 12.41
N GLY A 157 -5.29 -19.93 12.75
CA GLY A 157 -6.25 -18.83 12.70
C GLY A 157 -5.84 -17.66 13.60
N SER A 158 -5.33 -17.94 14.80
CA SER A 158 -4.82 -16.89 15.69
C SER A 158 -3.62 -16.13 15.12
N LEU A 159 -2.71 -16.83 14.43
CA LEU A 159 -1.56 -16.23 13.75
C LEU A 159 -1.98 -15.37 12.56
N LEU A 160 -2.94 -15.83 11.75
CA LEU A 160 -3.52 -15.01 10.67
C LEU A 160 -4.21 -13.76 11.24
N GLY A 161 -4.83 -13.87 12.42
CA GLY A 161 -5.36 -12.72 13.17
C GLY A 161 -4.30 -11.66 13.49
N VAL A 162 -3.08 -12.09 13.86
CA VAL A 162 -1.94 -11.18 14.05
C VAL A 162 -1.63 -10.44 12.74
N SER A 163 -1.59 -11.14 11.62
CA SER A 163 -1.34 -10.50 10.32
C SER A 163 -2.39 -9.46 9.95
N ILE A 164 -3.68 -9.73 10.23
CA ILE A 164 -4.76 -8.77 9.98
C ILE A 164 -4.58 -7.50 10.82
N GLU A 165 -4.33 -7.65 12.12
CA GLU A 165 -4.17 -6.50 13.03
C GLU A 165 -2.87 -5.73 12.77
N ALA A 166 -1.80 -6.42 12.36
CA ALA A 166 -0.51 -5.82 12.01
C ALA A 166 -0.59 -4.99 10.70
N LEU A 167 -1.45 -5.40 9.78
CA LEU A 167 -1.61 -4.78 8.46
C LEU A 167 -2.65 -3.62 8.43
N GLU A 168 -3.27 -3.31 9.57
CA GLU A 168 -4.16 -2.16 9.69
C GLU A 168 -3.32 -0.87 9.72
N GLY A 169 -3.62 0.16 8.91
CA GLY A 169 -2.99 1.48 9.15
C GLY A 169 -2.89 2.52 8.05
N ALA A 170 -3.16 2.21 6.78
CA ALA A 170 -2.99 3.18 5.69
C ALA A 170 -4.33 3.61 5.07
N ALA A 171 -4.52 4.92 4.91
CA ALA A 171 -5.64 5.52 4.18
C ALA A 171 -5.35 5.69 2.66
N ASP A 172 -4.22 5.18 2.18
CA ASP A 172 -3.82 5.26 0.78
C ASP A 172 -4.53 4.17 -0.06
N PRO A 173 -5.19 4.52 -1.18
CA PRO A 173 -5.93 3.57 -2.01
C PRO A 173 -5.06 2.44 -2.58
N VAL A 174 -3.84 2.75 -3.03
CA VAL A 174 -2.92 1.75 -3.61
C VAL A 174 -2.52 0.75 -2.54
N ILE A 175 -2.17 1.24 -1.35
CA ILE A 175 -1.83 0.40 -0.20
C ILE A 175 -3.04 -0.45 0.22
N THR A 176 -4.24 0.14 0.23
CA THR A 176 -5.48 -0.59 0.57
C THR A 176 -5.73 -1.76 -0.38
N HIS A 177 -5.52 -1.59 -1.69
CA HIS A 177 -5.65 -2.68 -2.65
C HIS A 177 -4.63 -3.80 -2.39
N LEU A 178 -3.36 -3.46 -2.14
CA LEU A 178 -2.34 -4.45 -1.80
C LEU A 178 -2.64 -5.21 -0.51
N LEU A 179 -3.20 -4.53 0.49
CA LEU A 179 -3.66 -5.14 1.74
C LEU A 179 -4.78 -6.15 1.50
N VAL A 180 -5.80 -5.78 0.71
CA VAL A 180 -6.90 -6.68 0.34
C VAL A 180 -6.36 -7.89 -0.41
N ALA A 181 -5.43 -7.69 -1.34
CA ALA A 181 -4.79 -8.77 -2.08
C ALA A 181 -4.05 -9.73 -1.14
N LEU A 182 -3.23 -9.20 -0.22
CA LEU A 182 -2.42 -9.99 0.70
C LEU A 182 -3.28 -10.81 1.65
N LEU A 183 -4.23 -10.18 2.34
CA LEU A 183 -5.08 -10.86 3.32
C LEU A 183 -5.93 -11.95 2.67
N ASN A 184 -6.50 -11.70 1.49
CA ASN A 184 -7.27 -12.71 0.77
C ASN A 184 -6.39 -13.84 0.25
N PHE A 185 -5.16 -13.57 -0.17
CA PHE A 185 -4.25 -14.62 -0.61
C PHE A 185 -3.79 -15.51 0.55
N MET A 186 -3.50 -14.92 1.72
CA MET A 186 -3.21 -15.66 2.96
C MET A 186 -4.39 -16.54 3.37
N GLN A 187 -5.62 -16.01 3.31
CA GLN A 187 -6.84 -16.76 3.58
C GLN A 187 -7.04 -17.93 2.60
N ALA A 188 -6.84 -17.70 1.30
CA ALA A 188 -6.89 -18.75 0.29
C ALA A 188 -5.86 -19.85 0.57
N LYS A 189 -4.62 -19.49 0.94
CA LYS A 189 -3.57 -20.44 1.31
C LYS A 189 -3.99 -21.31 2.49
N GLU A 190 -4.59 -20.73 3.52
CA GLU A 190 -5.09 -21.50 4.66
C GLU A 190 -6.24 -22.43 4.29
N LEU A 191 -7.18 -21.99 3.46
CA LEU A 191 -8.27 -22.84 2.97
C LEU A 191 -7.74 -24.01 2.11
N CYS A 192 -6.71 -23.79 1.29
CA CYS A 192 -5.98 -24.87 0.60
C CYS A 192 -5.36 -25.86 1.61
N GLY A 193 -4.79 -25.34 2.70
CA GLY A 193 -4.22 -26.14 3.78
C GLY A 193 -5.25 -27.01 4.51
N GLN A 194 -6.47 -26.48 4.71
CA GLN A 194 -7.59 -27.23 5.28
C GLN A 194 -8.09 -28.30 4.31
N GLU A 195 -8.28 -27.94 3.04
CA GLU A 195 -8.65 -28.88 1.98
C GLU A 195 -7.66 -30.04 1.89
N ARG A 196 -6.34 -29.74 1.94
CA ARG A 196 -5.30 -30.76 1.99
C ARG A 196 -5.54 -31.73 3.15
N ALA A 197 -5.72 -31.22 4.36
CA ALA A 197 -5.80 -32.04 5.56
C ALA A 197 -7.08 -32.92 5.59
N HIS A 198 -8.22 -32.35 5.18
CA HIS A 198 -9.48 -33.08 5.01
C HIS A 198 -9.39 -34.13 3.89
N GLY A 199 -8.78 -33.79 2.76
CA GLY A 199 -8.57 -34.74 1.67
C GLY A 199 -7.66 -35.92 2.05
N VAL A 200 -6.58 -35.70 2.82
CA VAL A 200 -5.75 -36.79 3.36
C VAL A 200 -6.60 -37.76 4.16
N ARG A 201 -7.43 -37.25 5.07
CA ARG A 201 -8.34 -38.08 5.87
C ARG A 201 -9.30 -38.88 4.99
N GLY A 202 -9.96 -38.24 4.03
CA GLY A 202 -10.95 -38.90 3.18
C GLY A 202 -10.35 -39.95 2.26
N PHE A 203 -9.21 -39.66 1.62
CA PHE A 203 -8.51 -40.66 0.81
C PHE A 203 -7.99 -41.82 1.65
N ALA A 204 -7.44 -41.56 2.84
CA ALA A 204 -6.93 -42.64 3.69
C ALA A 204 -8.05 -43.53 4.25
N ALA A 205 -9.23 -42.96 4.52
CA ALA A 205 -10.43 -43.71 4.87
C ALA A 205 -11.01 -44.51 3.68
N GLY A 206 -10.57 -44.23 2.45
CA GLY A 206 -11.03 -44.89 1.23
C GLY A 206 -12.40 -44.42 0.75
N ALA A 207 -13.04 -43.48 1.43
CA ALA A 207 -14.32 -42.91 1.04
C ALA A 207 -14.53 -41.52 1.64
N PHE A 208 -15.34 -40.73 0.95
CA PHE A 208 -15.87 -39.46 1.44
C PHE A 208 -17.36 -39.66 1.68
N ASP A 209 -17.87 -39.37 2.87
CA ASP A 209 -19.31 -39.33 3.10
C ASP A 209 -19.91 -38.02 2.55
N ASP A 210 -21.23 -37.91 2.55
CA ASP A 210 -21.93 -36.73 2.01
C ASP A 210 -21.58 -35.44 2.76
N ALA A 211 -21.34 -35.51 4.07
CA ALA A 211 -20.98 -34.34 4.87
C ALA A 211 -19.57 -33.87 4.50
N HIS A 212 -18.63 -34.80 4.35
CA HIS A 212 -17.25 -34.53 3.98
C HIS A 212 -17.15 -34.02 2.53
N ARG A 213 -17.93 -34.57 1.59
CA ARG A 213 -18.02 -34.04 0.21
C ARG A 213 -18.49 -32.59 0.18
N ARG A 214 -19.54 -32.27 0.93
CA ARG A 214 -20.06 -30.89 1.06
C ARG A 214 -19.02 -29.96 1.68
N LEU A 215 -18.31 -30.41 2.72
CA LEU A 215 -17.23 -29.66 3.35
C LEU A 215 -16.10 -29.37 2.35
N MET A 216 -15.64 -30.37 1.60
CA MET A 216 -14.61 -30.22 0.58
C MET A 216 -15.03 -29.24 -0.52
N ALA A 217 -16.26 -29.35 -1.01
CA ALA A 217 -16.81 -28.42 -2.00
C ALA A 217 -16.88 -26.98 -1.46
N GLY A 218 -17.31 -26.81 -0.20
CA GLY A 218 -17.34 -25.52 0.48
C GLY A 218 -15.96 -24.89 0.63
N LEU A 219 -14.93 -25.70 0.95
CA LEU A 219 -13.54 -25.23 1.02
C LEU A 219 -13.03 -24.76 -0.34
N VAL A 220 -13.26 -25.52 -1.41
CA VAL A 220 -12.87 -25.11 -2.78
C VAL A 220 -13.57 -23.82 -3.18
N GLN A 221 -14.87 -23.70 -2.94
CA GLN A 221 -15.61 -22.47 -3.25
C GLN A 221 -15.11 -21.26 -2.43
N ALA A 222 -14.75 -21.47 -1.16
CA ALA A 222 -14.19 -20.42 -0.33
C ALA A 222 -12.81 -19.97 -0.82
N GLN A 223 -11.96 -20.90 -1.28
CA GLN A 223 -10.68 -20.57 -1.91
C GLN A 223 -10.90 -19.70 -3.14
N GLU A 224 -11.83 -20.09 -4.03
CA GLU A 224 -12.11 -19.36 -5.26
C GLU A 224 -12.52 -17.91 -5.00
N ARG A 225 -13.40 -17.67 -4.01
CA ARG A 225 -13.79 -16.30 -3.61
C ARG A 225 -12.61 -15.47 -3.12
N SER A 226 -11.76 -16.04 -2.27
CA SER A 226 -10.57 -15.33 -1.77
C SER A 226 -9.55 -15.09 -2.90
N ILE A 227 -9.34 -16.05 -3.79
CA ILE A 227 -8.45 -15.90 -4.95
C ILE A 227 -8.99 -14.84 -5.92
N GLU A 228 -10.31 -14.77 -6.12
CA GLU A 228 -10.93 -13.75 -6.97
C GLU A 228 -10.66 -12.34 -6.44
N LEU A 229 -10.83 -12.10 -5.13
CA LEU A 229 -10.50 -10.82 -4.50
C LEU A 229 -9.00 -10.50 -4.59
N PHE A 230 -8.14 -11.49 -4.41
CA PHE A 230 -6.71 -11.33 -4.70
C PHE A 230 -6.49 -10.91 -6.16
N CYS A 231 -7.14 -11.58 -7.11
CA CYS A 231 -6.96 -11.29 -8.54
C CYS A 231 -7.44 -9.90 -8.95
N GLN A 232 -8.45 -9.35 -8.27
CA GLN A 232 -8.97 -8.00 -8.51
C GLN A 232 -8.02 -6.89 -8.06
N HIS A 233 -7.11 -7.17 -7.11
CA HIS A 233 -6.30 -6.14 -6.45
C HIS A 233 -4.78 -6.35 -6.56
N ALA A 234 -4.34 -7.54 -6.96
CA ALA A 234 -2.91 -7.83 -7.03
C ALA A 234 -2.21 -7.12 -8.21
N PRO A 235 -0.93 -6.75 -8.06
CA PRO A 235 -0.11 -6.22 -9.16
C PRO A 235 -0.01 -7.20 -10.34
N ALA A 236 0.07 -6.66 -11.55
CA ALA A 236 0.12 -7.43 -12.80
C ALA A 236 1.23 -8.51 -12.81
N ALA A 237 2.40 -8.22 -12.24
CA ALA A 237 3.50 -9.17 -12.16
C ALA A 237 3.17 -10.39 -11.27
N LEU A 238 2.51 -10.17 -10.13
CA LEU A 238 2.08 -11.25 -9.21
C LEU A 238 0.89 -12.02 -9.77
N LEU A 239 -0.02 -11.35 -10.49
CA LEU A 239 -1.11 -12.00 -11.23
C LEU A 239 -0.58 -12.96 -12.29
N ALA A 240 0.40 -12.53 -13.10
CA ALA A 240 0.99 -13.37 -14.15
C ALA A 240 1.63 -14.63 -13.56
N ARG A 241 2.35 -14.49 -12.43
CA ARG A 241 2.92 -15.64 -11.71
C ARG A 241 1.84 -16.57 -11.16
N TRP A 242 0.79 -16.03 -10.57
CA TRP A 242 -0.34 -16.83 -10.10
C TRP A 242 -1.00 -17.61 -11.24
N GLN A 243 -1.21 -16.98 -12.40
CA GLN A 243 -1.77 -17.63 -13.58
C GLN A 243 -0.88 -18.77 -14.09
N ALA A 244 0.45 -18.58 -14.09
CA ALA A 244 1.39 -19.62 -14.47
C ALA A 244 1.32 -20.85 -13.53
N LEU A 245 1.21 -20.63 -12.22
CA LEU A 245 1.01 -21.72 -11.25
C LEU A 245 -0.30 -22.48 -11.49
N ARG A 246 -1.38 -21.76 -11.80
CA ARG A 246 -2.69 -22.38 -12.06
C ARG A 246 -2.73 -23.25 -13.31
N ALA A 247 -1.87 -22.99 -14.28
CA ALA A 247 -1.83 -23.77 -15.52
C ALA A 247 -1.42 -25.24 -15.27
N ASP A 248 -0.72 -25.53 -14.17
CA ASP A 248 -0.21 -26.86 -13.83
C ASP A 248 -1.09 -27.61 -12.80
N GLU A 249 -2.34 -27.17 -12.58
CA GLU A 249 -3.22 -27.73 -11.54
C GLU A 249 -4.04 -28.97 -11.99
N LEU A 250 -3.74 -29.56 -13.16
CA LEU A 250 -4.52 -30.68 -13.70
C LEU A 250 -4.57 -31.89 -12.75
N ALA A 251 -3.46 -32.22 -12.09
CA ALA A 251 -3.41 -33.31 -11.12
C ALA A 251 -4.34 -33.05 -9.92
N LEU A 252 -4.34 -31.83 -9.40
CA LEU A 252 -5.21 -31.41 -8.29
C LEU A 252 -6.69 -31.47 -8.71
N GLN A 253 -7.03 -30.97 -9.89
CA GLN A 253 -8.40 -31.01 -10.42
C GLN A 253 -8.93 -32.45 -10.56
N ARG A 254 -8.09 -33.37 -11.04
CA ARG A 254 -8.44 -34.80 -11.13
C ARG A 254 -8.67 -35.41 -9.76
N LEU A 255 -7.81 -35.13 -8.78
CA LEU A 255 -7.99 -35.64 -7.42
C LEU A 255 -9.22 -35.03 -6.73
N ARG A 256 -9.52 -33.74 -6.96
CA ARG A 256 -10.77 -33.10 -6.50
C ARG A 256 -12.00 -33.77 -7.10
N ALA A 257 -11.96 -34.16 -8.37
CA ALA A 257 -13.06 -34.91 -8.99
C ALA A 257 -13.24 -36.29 -8.34
N LEU A 258 -12.14 -36.98 -8.01
CA LEU A 258 -12.19 -38.27 -7.31
C LEU A 258 -12.78 -38.15 -5.90
N SER A 259 -12.46 -37.08 -5.15
CA SER A 259 -13.02 -36.88 -3.80
C SER A 259 -14.53 -36.60 -3.79
N GLN A 260 -15.09 -36.17 -4.92
CA GLN A 260 -16.53 -36.00 -5.10
C GLN A 260 -17.25 -37.28 -5.59
N GLY A 261 -16.50 -38.31 -5.98
CA GLY A 261 -17.05 -39.60 -6.40
C GLY A 261 -17.71 -40.36 -5.25
N THR A 262 -18.61 -41.27 -5.61
CA THR A 262 -19.24 -42.24 -4.68
C THR A 262 -18.52 -43.58 -4.62
N GLN A 263 -17.59 -43.81 -5.55
CA GLN A 263 -16.82 -45.04 -5.63
C GLN A 263 -15.75 -45.07 -4.52
N PRO A 264 -15.45 -46.25 -3.94
CA PRO A 264 -14.32 -46.41 -3.04
C PRO A 264 -13.01 -45.98 -3.70
N GLN A 265 -12.19 -45.27 -2.95
CA GLN A 265 -10.88 -44.77 -3.37
C GLN A 265 -9.77 -45.61 -2.73
N ALA A 266 -8.66 -45.79 -3.45
CA ALA A 266 -7.50 -46.47 -2.89
C ALA A 266 -6.82 -45.58 -1.82
N PRO A 267 -6.55 -46.10 -0.60
CA PRO A 267 -5.83 -45.33 0.44
C PRO A 267 -4.46 -44.78 0.01
N ALA A 268 -3.86 -45.39 -1.02
CA ALA A 268 -2.62 -44.94 -1.65
C ALA A 268 -2.72 -43.54 -2.30
N PHE A 269 -3.93 -43.01 -2.52
CA PHE A 269 -4.12 -41.64 -2.99
C PHE A 269 -3.85 -40.58 -1.90
N ALA A 270 -3.86 -40.93 -0.62
CA ALA A 270 -3.68 -39.94 0.45
C ALA A 270 -2.29 -39.26 0.44
N PRO A 271 -1.17 -39.98 0.29
CA PRO A 271 0.15 -39.36 0.10
C PRO A 271 0.23 -38.53 -1.20
N ILE A 272 -0.32 -39.04 -2.32
CA ILE A 272 -0.31 -38.33 -3.61
C ILE A 272 -1.07 -37.00 -3.50
N TRP A 273 -2.24 -37.02 -2.88
CA TRP A 273 -3.03 -35.84 -2.58
C TRP A 273 -2.27 -34.84 -1.70
N PHE A 274 -1.62 -35.34 -0.65
CA PHE A 274 -0.79 -34.51 0.22
C PHE A 274 0.33 -33.82 -0.57
N ASP A 275 1.05 -34.55 -1.42
CA ASP A 275 2.18 -34.01 -2.19
C ASP A 275 1.73 -32.95 -3.20
N VAL A 276 0.67 -33.24 -3.98
CA VAL A 276 0.10 -32.30 -4.95
C VAL A 276 -0.38 -31.02 -4.28
N CYS A 277 -1.10 -31.12 -3.16
CA CYS A 277 -1.55 -29.95 -2.42
C CYS A 277 -0.38 -29.19 -1.78
N THR A 278 0.64 -29.90 -1.30
CA THR A 278 1.82 -29.29 -0.69
C THR A 278 2.61 -28.49 -1.71
N ALA A 279 2.83 -29.01 -2.91
CA ALA A 279 3.49 -28.26 -3.99
C ALA A 279 2.77 -26.94 -4.31
N ARG A 280 1.42 -26.97 -4.39
CA ARG A 280 0.61 -25.76 -4.58
C ARG A 280 0.78 -24.77 -3.43
N ILE A 281 0.66 -25.23 -2.18
CA ILE A 281 0.76 -24.36 -0.99
C ILE A 281 2.16 -23.76 -0.84
N ASP A 282 3.22 -24.51 -1.20
CA ASP A 282 4.61 -24.03 -1.20
C ASP A 282 4.78 -22.89 -2.21
N ALA A 283 4.25 -23.05 -3.42
CA ALA A 283 4.25 -21.99 -4.43
C ALA A 283 3.41 -20.76 -4.00
N MET A 284 2.28 -20.98 -3.33
CA MET A 284 1.49 -19.89 -2.74
C MET A 284 2.28 -19.18 -1.62
N HIS A 285 3.05 -19.89 -0.80
CA HIS A 285 3.84 -19.25 0.26
C HIS A 285 4.91 -18.31 -0.30
N GLU A 286 5.57 -18.69 -1.41
CA GLU A 286 6.54 -17.81 -2.06
C GLU A 286 5.88 -16.53 -2.61
N LEU A 287 4.70 -16.65 -3.24
CA LEU A 287 3.93 -15.50 -3.72
C LEU A 287 3.42 -14.60 -2.58
N GLU A 288 2.98 -15.18 -1.46
CA GLU A 288 2.59 -14.45 -0.26
C GLU A 288 3.75 -13.61 0.27
N ARG A 289 4.95 -14.18 0.34
CA ARG A 289 6.16 -13.46 0.78
C ARG A 289 6.47 -12.30 -0.16
N GLU A 290 6.40 -12.51 -1.46
CA GLU A 290 6.64 -11.46 -2.45
C GLU A 290 5.61 -10.33 -2.39
N LEU A 291 4.34 -10.67 -2.17
CA LEU A 291 3.29 -9.68 -2.00
C LEU A 291 3.49 -8.84 -0.73
N ALA A 292 3.90 -9.45 0.37
CA ALA A 292 4.27 -8.73 1.60
C ALA A 292 5.50 -7.81 1.40
N LEU A 293 6.52 -8.28 0.67
CA LEU A 293 7.69 -7.46 0.33
C LEU A 293 7.32 -6.29 -0.60
N HIS A 294 6.45 -6.54 -1.59
CA HIS A 294 5.96 -5.50 -2.50
C HIS A 294 5.14 -4.44 -1.77
N LEU A 295 4.26 -4.85 -0.85
CA LEU A 295 3.53 -3.94 0.03
C LEU A 295 4.50 -3.06 0.84
N ALA A 296 5.52 -3.66 1.46
CA ALA A 296 6.51 -2.91 2.23
C ALA A 296 7.28 -1.89 1.37
N ALA A 297 7.66 -2.27 0.15
CA ALA A 297 8.33 -1.39 -0.80
C ALA A 297 7.42 -0.22 -1.23
N CYS A 298 6.18 -0.51 -1.59
CA CYS A 298 5.20 0.50 -1.97
C CYS A 298 4.95 1.50 -0.84
N CYS A 299 4.82 1.04 0.41
CA CYS A 299 4.73 1.92 1.58
C CYS A 299 5.93 2.88 1.68
N ARG A 300 7.17 2.38 1.50
CA ARG A 300 8.38 3.22 1.56
C ARG A 300 8.49 4.22 0.41
N GLU A 301 8.10 3.81 -0.79
CA GLU A 301 8.05 4.69 -1.97
C GLU A 301 7.04 5.82 -1.76
N ARG A 302 5.81 5.50 -1.34
CA ARG A 302 4.76 6.49 -1.05
C ARG A 302 5.16 7.46 0.06
N VAL A 303 5.85 6.99 1.10
CA VAL A 303 6.41 7.85 2.15
C VAL A 303 7.42 8.84 1.58
N THR A 304 8.31 8.37 0.70
CA THR A 304 9.36 9.19 0.09
C THR A 304 8.77 10.24 -0.86
N GLU A 305 7.88 9.84 -1.77
CA GLU A 305 7.17 10.73 -2.70
C GLU A 305 6.42 11.84 -1.96
N THR A 306 5.63 11.46 -0.96
CA THR A 306 4.79 12.40 -0.20
C THR A 306 5.66 13.34 0.65
N THR A 307 6.77 12.85 1.19
CA THR A 307 7.73 13.69 1.94
C THR A 307 8.42 14.70 1.02
N GLN A 308 8.84 14.28 -0.18
CA GLN A 308 9.44 15.17 -1.18
C GLN A 308 8.46 16.25 -1.64
N ALA A 309 7.20 15.88 -1.93
CA ALA A 309 6.16 16.83 -2.30
C ALA A 309 5.96 17.91 -1.22
N LEU A 310 5.88 17.51 0.06
CA LEU A 310 5.77 18.44 1.19
C LEU A 310 7.00 19.35 1.35
N ALA A 311 8.21 18.84 1.09
CA ALA A 311 9.44 19.63 1.17
C ALA A 311 9.48 20.71 0.08
N SER A 312 9.16 20.35 -1.17
CA SER A 312 9.09 21.28 -2.30
C SER A 312 8.07 22.39 -2.07
N LEU A 313 6.91 22.07 -1.51
CA LEU A 313 5.87 23.05 -1.18
C LEU A 313 6.27 24.00 -0.05
N ASN A 314 6.92 23.48 1.00
CA ASN A 314 7.43 24.31 2.08
C ASN A 314 8.53 25.27 1.60
N GLN A 315 9.39 24.84 0.68
CA GLN A 315 10.39 25.69 0.05
C GLN A 315 9.74 26.77 -0.83
N ALA A 316 8.76 26.41 -1.66
CA ALA A 316 8.01 27.36 -2.48
C ALA A 316 7.25 28.39 -1.62
N SER A 317 6.58 27.95 -0.55
CA SER A 317 5.85 28.83 0.38
C SER A 317 6.77 29.84 1.09
N ARG A 318 7.99 29.42 1.45
CA ARG A 318 9.00 30.32 2.04
C ARG A 318 9.51 31.37 1.05
N GLN A 319 9.73 31.00 -0.22
CA GLN A 319 10.13 31.93 -1.28
C GLN A 319 9.04 32.97 -1.60
N TYR A 320 7.75 32.59 -1.53
CA TYR A 320 6.63 33.54 -1.70
C TYR A 320 6.41 34.45 -0.48
N HIS A 321 6.81 34.03 0.74
CA HIS A 321 6.70 34.89 1.92
C HIS A 321 7.66 36.09 1.88
N GLU A 322 8.71 36.05 1.05
CA GLU A 322 9.64 37.18 0.82
C GLU A 322 9.15 38.18 -0.25
N LEU A 323 8.04 37.90 -0.95
CA LEU A 323 7.46 38.77 -2.01
C LEU A 323 5.98 39.12 -1.71
N SER A 324 5.77 40.00 -0.72
CA SER A 324 4.55 40.75 -0.35
C SER A 324 3.14 40.12 -0.43
N ILE A 325 2.46 40.14 0.74
CA ILE A 325 1.04 40.39 1.05
C ILE A 325 0.07 40.60 -0.15
N ASP A 326 -0.93 39.72 -0.29
CA ASP A 326 -2.38 40.03 -0.20
C ASP A 326 -3.20 38.76 -0.55
N ARG A 327 -3.56 37.96 0.46
CA ARG A 327 -4.22 36.67 0.23
C ARG A 327 -5.74 36.80 0.36
N LYS A 328 -6.38 37.43 -0.63
CA LYS A 328 -7.83 37.30 -0.92
C LYS A 328 -8.07 36.33 -2.07
N THR A 329 -7.83 35.05 -1.81
CA THR A 329 -8.45 33.98 -2.60
C THR A 329 -8.65 32.80 -1.67
N ALA A 330 -9.69 32.92 -0.84
CA ALA A 330 -10.15 31.82 -0.01
C ALA A 330 -10.76 30.76 -0.93
N VAL A 331 -10.16 29.59 -0.85
CA VAL A 331 -10.59 28.32 -1.41
C VAL A 331 -12.02 28.04 -0.92
N ALA A 332 -12.98 28.17 -1.82
CA ALA A 332 -14.34 27.69 -1.58
C ALA A 332 -14.46 26.33 -2.25
N TYR A 333 -14.17 25.22 -1.55
CA TYR A 333 -14.72 23.91 -1.92
C TYR A 333 -14.93 23.00 -0.70
N THR A 334 -16.22 22.64 -0.56
CA THR A 334 -16.87 21.47 0.04
C THR A 334 -16.13 20.67 1.11
N LEU A 335 -16.51 20.94 2.37
CA LEU A 335 -16.67 19.88 3.37
C LEU A 335 -17.61 18.81 2.80
N VAL A 336 -17.13 17.58 2.64
CA VAL A 336 -18.01 16.41 2.58
C VAL A 336 -18.50 16.15 4.01
N GLY A 337 -19.48 16.96 4.45
CA GLY A 337 -20.44 16.54 5.45
C GLY A 337 -21.54 15.79 4.72
N ARG A 338 -21.68 14.48 4.96
CA ARG A 338 -22.90 13.77 4.55
C ARG A 338 -24.10 14.40 5.28
N PRO A 339 -25.21 14.73 4.59
CA PRO A 339 -26.51 14.70 5.24
C PRO A 339 -26.83 13.24 5.58
N LEU A 340 -27.41 13.00 6.76
CA LEU A 340 -28.15 11.76 6.99
C LEU A 340 -29.23 11.66 5.90
N ASP A 341 -29.29 10.53 5.19
CA ASP A 341 -30.31 10.16 4.17
C ASP A 341 -29.92 10.20 2.67
N ALA A 342 -28.74 9.71 2.27
CA ALA A 342 -28.47 9.39 0.87
C ALA A 342 -27.98 7.95 0.68
N ALA A 343 -28.80 7.15 -0.04
CA ALA A 343 -28.55 5.76 -0.38
C ALA A 343 -27.29 5.58 -1.24
N VAL A 344 -26.54 4.52 -0.92
CA VAL A 344 -25.23 4.17 -1.51
C VAL A 344 -25.44 3.40 -2.81
N ASN A 345 -25.05 3.99 -3.94
CA ASN A 345 -24.76 3.25 -5.17
C ASN A 345 -23.24 3.20 -5.36
N GLY A 346 -22.72 1.98 -5.55
CA GLY A 346 -21.35 1.56 -5.23
C GLY A 346 -20.21 2.06 -6.12
N ASP A 347 -20.47 2.76 -7.23
CA ASP A 347 -19.40 3.04 -8.21
C ASP A 347 -18.84 4.48 -8.19
N ALA A 348 -19.42 5.39 -7.41
CA ALA A 348 -18.92 6.76 -7.25
C ALA A 348 -18.05 6.97 -5.98
N MET A 349 -17.88 5.91 -5.18
CA MET A 349 -17.23 5.96 -3.85
C MET A 349 -15.70 6.05 -3.92
N GLY A 350 -15.07 5.51 -4.98
CA GLY A 350 -13.61 5.48 -5.11
C GLY A 350 -12.99 6.78 -5.60
N ASP A 351 -13.62 7.45 -6.57
CA ASP A 351 -13.03 8.62 -7.24
C ASP A 351 -13.16 9.92 -6.42
N ALA A 352 -14.19 10.05 -5.58
CA ALA A 352 -14.41 11.24 -4.76
C ALA A 352 -13.65 11.22 -3.42
N MET A 353 -13.24 10.05 -2.94
CA MET A 353 -12.38 9.91 -1.75
C MET A 353 -10.88 10.04 -2.08
N ALA A 354 -10.48 9.75 -3.32
CA ALA A 354 -9.07 9.71 -3.74
C ALA A 354 -8.41 11.07 -3.99
N ARG A 355 -9.15 12.18 -3.89
CA ARG A 355 -8.59 13.53 -4.00
C ARG A 355 -8.77 14.26 -2.68
N SER A 356 -7.77 14.16 -1.81
CA SER A 356 -7.71 15.02 -0.64
C SER A 356 -7.81 16.48 -1.12
N VAL A 357 -8.59 17.31 -0.41
CA VAL A 357 -8.64 18.75 -0.68
C VAL A 357 -7.22 19.34 -0.65
N LEU A 358 -6.31 18.74 0.13
CA LEU A 358 -4.91 19.10 0.07
C LEU A 358 -4.33 18.76 -1.30
N ASP A 359 -4.48 17.56 -1.86
CA ASP A 359 -3.96 17.19 -3.20
C ASP A 359 -4.44 18.13 -4.31
N VAL A 360 -5.71 18.55 -4.28
CA VAL A 360 -6.23 19.56 -5.22
C VAL A 360 -5.58 20.92 -4.98
N LEU A 361 -5.33 21.29 -3.72
CA LEU A 361 -4.56 22.49 -3.37
C LEU A 361 -3.07 22.37 -3.70
N LEU A 362 -2.50 21.17 -3.64
CA LEU A 362 -1.12 20.86 -4.03
C LEU A 362 -0.98 20.99 -5.55
N GLU A 363 -1.92 20.43 -6.31
CA GLU A 363 -1.96 20.50 -7.77
C GLU A 363 -2.22 21.93 -8.25
N GLN A 364 -3.12 22.67 -7.59
CA GLN A 364 -3.34 24.10 -7.88
C GLN A 364 -2.12 24.96 -7.52
N GLY A 365 -1.39 24.63 -6.46
CA GLY A 365 -0.15 25.30 -6.09
C GLY A 365 0.94 25.15 -7.15
N VAL A 366 1.09 23.95 -7.71
CA VAL A 366 2.04 23.69 -8.81
C VAL A 366 1.65 24.46 -10.07
N ARG A 367 0.36 24.44 -10.47
CA ARG A 367 -0.11 25.17 -11.66
C ARG A 367 0.02 26.69 -11.54
N LEU A 368 -0.22 27.25 -10.35
CA LEU A 368 0.01 28.68 -10.09
C LEU A 368 1.48 29.05 -10.21
N HIS A 369 2.38 28.18 -9.74
CA HIS A 369 3.81 28.38 -9.86
C HIS A 369 4.28 28.37 -11.33
N GLU A 370 3.81 27.41 -12.14
CA GLU A 370 4.10 27.36 -13.58
C GLU A 370 3.58 28.62 -14.30
N ALA A 371 2.37 29.07 -13.97
CA ALA A 371 1.78 30.28 -14.53
C ALA A 371 2.57 31.55 -14.15
N ASP A 372 3.01 31.67 -12.89
CA ASP A 372 3.82 32.80 -12.41
C ASP A 372 5.21 32.81 -13.04
N GLN A 373 5.86 31.65 -13.20
CA GLN A 373 7.14 31.54 -13.90
C GLN A 373 7.00 31.97 -15.36
N ALA A 374 5.95 31.52 -16.04
CA ALA A 374 5.65 31.93 -17.42
C ALA A 374 5.38 33.45 -17.52
N LEU A 375 4.66 34.03 -16.56
CA LEU A 375 4.37 35.46 -16.52
C LEU A 375 5.63 36.29 -16.22
N ALA A 376 6.51 35.82 -15.34
CA ALA A 376 7.80 36.43 -15.05
C ALA A 376 8.73 36.41 -16.28
N GLN A 377 8.77 35.30 -17.02
CA GLN A 377 9.51 35.18 -18.28
C GLN A 377 8.94 36.14 -19.35
N ALA A 378 7.62 36.18 -19.51
CA ALA A 378 6.96 37.08 -20.46
C ALA A 378 7.23 38.56 -20.13
N ARG A 379 7.21 38.94 -18.84
CA ARG A 379 7.55 40.30 -18.40
C ARG A 379 9.01 40.65 -18.69
N ARG A 380 9.95 39.74 -18.44
CA ARG A 380 11.37 39.93 -18.77
C ARG A 380 11.55 40.15 -20.27
N ALA A 381 11.00 39.26 -21.11
CA ALA A 381 11.05 39.40 -22.56
C ALA A 381 10.42 40.73 -23.05
N GLN A 382 9.34 41.20 -22.41
CA GLN A 382 8.72 42.49 -22.76
C GLN A 382 9.58 43.70 -22.37
N VAL A 383 10.21 43.67 -21.20
CA VAL A 383 11.14 44.73 -20.77
C VAL A 383 12.36 44.77 -21.68
N GLU A 384 12.92 43.61 -22.01
CA GLU A 384 14.05 43.48 -22.93
C GLU A 384 13.71 44.06 -24.31
N ARG A 385 12.57 43.67 -24.88
CA ARG A 385 12.11 44.20 -26.17
C ARG A 385 11.88 45.70 -26.12
N ARG A 386 11.31 46.24 -25.03
CA ARG A 386 11.14 47.70 -24.86
C ARG A 386 12.49 48.42 -24.82
N ARG A 387 13.50 47.89 -24.12
CA ARG A 387 14.84 48.51 -24.07
C ARG A 387 15.54 48.47 -25.43
N ILE A 388 15.42 47.36 -26.16
CA ILE A 388 15.96 47.25 -27.52
C ILE A 388 15.27 48.25 -28.45
N GLU A 389 13.94 48.38 -28.39
CA GLU A 389 13.21 49.38 -29.19
C GLU A 389 13.56 50.81 -28.80
N GLN A 390 13.73 51.11 -27.50
CA GLN A 390 14.18 52.43 -27.04
C GLN A 390 15.59 52.77 -27.55
N ALA A 391 16.50 51.80 -27.54
CA ALA A 391 17.85 51.97 -28.10
C ALA A 391 17.80 52.18 -29.62
N LYS A 392 16.96 51.43 -30.35
CA LYS A 392 16.72 51.63 -31.78
C LYS A 392 16.23 53.05 -32.06
N TRP A 393 15.18 53.50 -31.37
CA TRP A 393 14.62 54.85 -31.56
C TRP A 393 15.61 55.96 -31.22
N ARG A 394 16.48 55.75 -30.22
CA ARG A 394 17.54 56.69 -29.89
C ARG A 394 18.57 56.82 -31.02
N LEU A 395 18.98 55.71 -31.63
CA LEU A 395 19.89 55.71 -32.78
C LEU A 395 19.26 56.34 -34.02
N VAL A 396 17.97 56.09 -34.26
CA VAL A 396 17.19 56.75 -35.33
C VAL A 396 17.17 58.26 -35.13
N SER A 397 16.94 58.72 -33.90
CA SER A 397 16.87 60.15 -33.56
C SER A 397 18.23 60.86 -33.63
N GLN A 398 19.30 60.22 -33.16
CA GLN A 398 20.65 60.83 -33.11
C GLN A 398 21.38 60.80 -34.46
N HIS A 399 21.14 59.79 -35.30
CA HIS A 399 21.89 59.61 -36.55
C HIS A 399 21.03 59.69 -37.83
N GLY A 400 19.73 59.96 -37.72
CA GLY A 400 18.83 60.10 -38.87
C GLY A 400 18.65 58.81 -39.69
N LEU A 401 18.84 57.64 -39.05
CA LEU A 401 18.83 56.33 -39.70
C LEU A 401 17.41 55.80 -39.90
N SER A 402 17.21 54.91 -40.88
CA SER A 402 15.97 54.11 -40.99
C SER A 402 15.92 53.04 -39.91
N GLU A 403 14.72 52.60 -39.52
CA GLU A 403 14.52 51.61 -38.45
C GLU A 403 15.30 50.30 -38.70
N ALA A 404 15.35 49.86 -39.97
CA ALA A 404 16.08 48.66 -40.38
C ALA A 404 17.61 48.83 -40.21
N ALA A 405 18.15 50.00 -40.55
CA ALA A 405 19.58 50.30 -40.40
C ALA A 405 20.00 50.43 -38.92
N ALA A 406 19.14 50.99 -38.07
CA ALA A 406 19.40 51.10 -36.62
C ALA A 406 19.42 49.72 -35.92
N HIS A 407 18.56 48.79 -36.36
CA HIS A 407 18.58 47.41 -35.85
C HIS A 407 19.83 46.65 -36.29
N GLU A 408 20.24 46.78 -37.56
CA GLU A 408 21.45 46.15 -38.09
C GLU A 408 22.72 46.71 -37.44
N GLN A 409 22.73 47.99 -37.06
CA GLN A 409 23.82 48.60 -36.32
C GLN A 409 23.92 48.07 -34.88
N LEU A 410 22.80 47.90 -34.17
CA LEU A 410 22.79 47.25 -32.84
C LEU A 410 23.30 45.80 -32.90
N LEU A 411 22.92 45.06 -33.95
CA LEU A 411 23.42 43.71 -34.19
C LEU A 411 24.93 43.70 -34.47
N ARG A 412 25.43 44.60 -35.33
CA ARG A 412 26.86 44.74 -35.60
C ARG A 412 27.65 45.13 -34.34
N MET A 413 27.12 46.00 -33.50
CA MET A 413 27.73 46.38 -32.22
C MET A 413 27.75 45.20 -31.23
N ALA A 414 26.68 44.41 -31.16
CA ALA A 414 26.63 43.18 -30.36
C ALA A 414 27.65 42.14 -30.82
N MET A 415 27.77 41.94 -32.14
CA MET A 415 28.74 41.01 -32.73
C MET A 415 30.19 41.44 -32.53
N ASN A 416 30.49 42.73 -32.71
CA ASN A 416 31.85 43.25 -32.55
C ASN A 416 32.31 43.28 -31.07
N ALA A 417 31.39 43.45 -30.12
CA ALA A 417 31.67 43.48 -28.69
C ALA A 417 31.53 42.11 -27.99
N GLY A 418 30.99 41.09 -28.67
CA GLY A 418 30.72 39.77 -28.10
C GLY A 418 29.66 39.76 -26.99
N MET A 419 28.71 40.71 -27.02
CA MET A 419 27.71 40.91 -25.97
C MET A 419 26.29 40.56 -26.45
N THR A 420 25.36 40.35 -25.52
CA THR A 420 23.96 40.14 -25.90
C THR A 420 23.33 41.43 -26.45
N LEU A 421 22.31 41.29 -27.30
CA LEU A 421 21.62 42.44 -27.91
C LEU A 421 21.04 43.41 -26.85
N LEU A 422 20.64 42.86 -25.69
CA LEU A 422 20.13 43.63 -24.56
C LEU A 422 21.23 44.48 -23.90
N ASP A 423 22.42 43.91 -23.67
CA ASP A 423 23.53 44.62 -23.02
C ASP A 423 24.01 45.80 -23.88
N VAL A 424 24.03 45.61 -25.21
CA VAL A 424 24.34 46.70 -26.15
C VAL A 424 23.24 47.75 -26.17
N ALA A 425 21.97 47.36 -26.15
CA ALA A 425 20.86 48.30 -26.06
C ALA A 425 20.92 49.12 -24.76
N GLU A 426 21.27 48.51 -23.63
CA GLU A 426 21.47 49.23 -22.36
C GLU A 426 22.68 50.16 -22.39
N ARG A 427 23.76 49.78 -23.06
CA ARG A 427 24.94 50.62 -23.23
C ARG A 427 24.65 51.86 -24.07
N VAL A 428 23.93 51.70 -25.18
CA VAL A 428 23.48 52.83 -26.03
C VAL A 428 22.51 53.75 -25.28
N LEU A 429 21.70 53.21 -24.37
CA LEU A 429 20.82 54.01 -23.52
C LEU A 429 21.56 54.72 -22.38
N ARG A 430 22.68 54.15 -21.89
CA ARG A 430 23.51 54.73 -20.83
C ARG A 430 24.52 55.75 -21.31
N ASP A 431 25.09 55.61 -22.50
CA ASP A 431 26.02 56.60 -23.05
C ASP A 431 25.25 57.89 -23.40
N PRO A 432 25.46 58.99 -22.65
CA PRO A 432 25.00 60.29 -23.07
C PRO A 432 25.98 60.72 -24.18
N GLY A 433 25.63 60.43 -25.43
CA GLY A 433 26.37 60.94 -26.58
C GLY A 433 26.65 62.44 -26.43
N GLU A 434 27.92 62.79 -26.60
CA GLU A 434 28.48 64.13 -26.62
C GLU A 434 27.58 65.09 -27.42
N ALA A 435 27.27 66.23 -26.79
CA ALA A 435 26.67 67.38 -27.44
C ALA A 435 27.69 68.11 -28.33
#